data_AF-A0A958ZV40-F1
#
_entry.id   AF-A0A958ZV40-F1
#
_cell.length_a   1.000
_cell.length_b   1.000
_cell.length_c   1.000
_cell.angle_alpha   90.00
_cell.angle_beta   90.00
_cell.angle_gamma   90.00
#
_symmetry.space_group_name_H-M   'P 1'
#
loop_
_entity.id
_entity.type
_entity.pdbx_description
1 polymer ?
#
loop_
_entity_poly.entity_id
_entity_poly.type
_entity_poly.pdbx_seq_one_letter_code
_entity_poly.pdbx_strand_id
1 'polypeptide(L)'
;MSNSRKTVWIIFAIFMLVLVVVAYMVDKNQNNLDFLLRMKNYIPFMLYFSLFGALVFLFALFFNQIDHAKAKKLITQLENDKNKLKAKLFDMQEEKSSASPVVAKTRIVEEPAKESPSSSHTEEEKKGEDSPLES
;
A
#
# COMPACT_ATOMS: atom_id res chain seq x y z
N MET A 1 10.68 6.97 -6.02
CA MET A 1 11.21 6.17 -4.89
C MET A 1 12.71 6.43 -4.79
N SER A 2 13.23 6.92 -3.66
CA SER A 2 14.67 7.19 -3.57
C SER A 2 15.47 5.89 -3.55
N ASN A 3 16.57 5.87 -4.30
CA ASN A 3 17.40 4.68 -4.53
C ASN A 3 17.88 4.02 -3.23
N SER A 4 18.10 4.81 -2.19
CA SER A 4 18.51 4.37 -0.85
C SER A 4 17.50 3.40 -0.19
N ARG A 5 16.20 3.51 -0.51
CA ARG A 5 15.13 2.66 0.07
C ARG A 5 15.15 1.25 -0.49
N LYS A 6 15.38 1.13 -1.80
CA LYS A 6 15.51 -0.17 -2.46
C LYS A 6 16.73 -0.90 -1.92
N THR A 7 17.83 -0.19 -1.70
CA THR A 7 19.07 -0.77 -1.15
C THR A 7 18.87 -1.39 0.23
N VAL A 8 18.17 -0.72 1.16
CA VAL A 8 17.91 -1.28 2.50
C VAL A 8 17.05 -2.54 2.42
N TRP A 9 16.00 -2.54 1.61
CA TRP A 9 15.15 -3.71 1.42
C TRP A 9 15.88 -4.88 0.75
N ILE A 10 16.75 -4.61 -0.22
CA ILE A 10 17.59 -5.61 -0.87
C ILE A 10 18.57 -6.22 0.13
N ILE A 11 19.24 -5.41 0.94
CA ILE A 11 20.16 -5.89 1.99
C ILE A 11 19.40 -6.76 3.00
N PHE A 12 18.21 -6.36 3.41
CA PHE A 12 17.38 -7.14 4.33
C PHE A 12 16.94 -8.47 3.72
N ALA A 13 16.52 -8.50 2.46
CA ALA A 13 16.15 -9.72 1.76
C ALA A 13 17.33 -10.69 1.64
N ILE A 14 18.52 -10.18 1.31
CA ILE A 14 19.76 -10.98 1.26
C ILE A 14 20.08 -11.54 2.65
N PHE A 15 19.98 -10.73 3.70
CA PHE A 15 20.21 -11.16 5.08
C PHE A 15 19.28 -12.31 5.48
N MET A 16 17.99 -12.21 5.14
CA MET A 16 17.02 -13.28 5.38
C MET A 16 17.34 -14.55 4.60
N LEU A 17 17.77 -14.42 3.35
CA LEU A 17 18.17 -15.58 2.54
C LEU A 17 19.39 -16.28 3.14
N VAL A 18 20.39 -15.53 3.59
CA VAL A 18 21.56 -16.09 4.29
C VAL A 18 21.13 -16.85 5.55
N LEU A 19 20.23 -16.29 6.36
CA LEU A 19 19.69 -16.98 7.53
C LEU A 19 19.03 -18.31 7.19
N VAL A 20 18.23 -18.35 6.13
CA VAL A 20 17.57 -19.59 5.68
C VAL A 20 18.59 -20.62 5.22
N VAL A 21 19.61 -20.22 4.47
CA VAL A 21 20.68 -21.13 4.03
C VAL A 21 21.46 -21.69 5.21
N VAL A 22 21.80 -20.86 6.19
CA VAL A 22 22.51 -21.30 7.39
C VAL A 22 21.63 -22.25 8.21
N ALA A 23 20.35 -21.92 8.42
CA ALA A 23 19.41 -22.78 9.12
C ALA A 23 19.27 -24.15 8.44
N TYR A 24 19.16 -24.17 7.11
CA TYR A 24 19.09 -25.39 6.31
C TYR A 24 20.37 -26.23 6.42
N MET A 25 21.54 -25.59 6.41
CA MET A 25 22.83 -26.28 6.57
C MET A 25 22.97 -26.93 7.95
N VAL A 26 22.51 -26.23 8.99
CA VAL A 26 22.51 -26.75 10.36
C VAL A 26 21.57 -27.95 10.49
N ASP A 27 20.35 -27.85 9.94
CA ASP A 27 19.37 -28.93 9.96
C ASP A 27 19.89 -30.18 9.22
N LYS A 28 20.52 -30.02 8.06
CA LYS A 28 21.08 -31.15 7.31
C LYS A 28 22.21 -31.87 8.05
N ASN A 29 22.99 -31.16 8.85
CA ASN A 29 24.17 -31.70 9.52
C ASN A 29 23.97 -32.02 11.01
N GLN A 30 22.72 -31.95 11.52
CA GLN A 30 22.40 -32.16 12.94
C GLN A 30 22.78 -33.54 13.49
N ASN A 31 22.92 -34.56 12.62
CA ASN A 31 23.29 -35.92 13.03
C ASN A 31 24.81 -36.14 13.14
N ASN A 32 25.64 -35.15 12.76
CA ASN A 32 27.10 -35.26 12.81
C ASN A 32 27.65 -34.62 14.10
N LEU A 33 28.10 -35.44 15.05
CA LEU A 33 28.70 -34.98 16.31
C LEU A 33 29.91 -34.06 16.12
N ASP A 34 30.75 -34.31 15.11
CA ASP A 34 31.91 -33.44 14.82
C ASP A 34 31.48 -32.05 14.30
N PHE A 35 30.34 -31.98 13.61
CA PHE A 35 29.76 -30.70 13.18
C PHE A 35 29.22 -29.91 14.38
N LEU A 36 28.50 -30.56 15.30
CA LEU A 36 27.96 -29.91 16.51
C LEU A 36 29.07 -29.33 17.40
N LEU A 37 30.17 -30.07 17.56
CA LEU A 37 31.30 -29.65 18.37
C LEU A 37 32.03 -28.44 17.77
N ARG A 38 32.16 -28.40 16.44
CA ARG A 38 32.70 -27.23 15.72
C ARG A 38 31.71 -26.05 15.74
N MET A 39 30.41 -26.32 15.72
CA MET A 39 29.36 -25.29 15.74
C MET A 39 29.34 -24.52 17.06
N LYS A 40 29.76 -25.13 18.17
CA LYS A 40 29.93 -24.43 19.46
C LYS A 40 30.82 -23.19 19.35
N ASN A 41 31.88 -23.24 18.54
CA ASN A 41 32.77 -22.09 18.33
C ASN A 41 32.12 -20.98 17.48
N TYR A 42 31.06 -21.30 16.74
CA TYR A 42 30.30 -20.34 15.92
C TYR A 42 29.13 -19.67 16.66
N ILE A 43 28.74 -20.18 17.83
CA ILE A 43 27.69 -19.58 18.67
C ILE A 43 27.90 -18.07 18.90
N PRO A 44 29.09 -17.57 19.30
CA PRO A 44 29.28 -16.13 19.48
C PRO A 44 29.11 -15.35 18.18
N PHE A 45 29.57 -15.88 17.05
CA PHE A 45 29.40 -15.24 15.74
C PHE A 45 27.92 -15.15 15.34
N MET A 46 27.15 -16.22 15.56
CA MET A 46 25.71 -16.23 15.33
C MET A 46 24.99 -15.19 16.20
N LEU A 47 25.41 -15.02 17.46
CA LEU A 47 24.88 -14.00 18.35
C LEU A 47 25.13 -12.59 17.80
N TYR A 48 26.37 -12.27 17.42
CA TYR A 48 26.71 -10.96 16.85
C TYR A 48 25.98 -10.71 15.51
N PHE A 49 25.86 -11.75 14.67
CA PHE A 49 25.15 -11.66 13.40
C PHE A 49 23.65 -11.43 13.59
N SER A 50 23.03 -12.11 14.55
CA SER A 50 21.63 -11.88 14.94
C SER A 50 21.43 -10.45 15.47
N LEU A 51 22.34 -9.97 16.31
CA LEU A 51 22.29 -8.60 16.84
C LEU A 51 22.39 -7.55 15.73
N PHE A 52 23.29 -7.77 14.77
CA PHE A 52 23.43 -6.92 13.59
C PHE A 52 22.14 -6.93 12.75
N GLY A 53 21.57 -8.11 12.50
CA GLY A 53 20.28 -8.25 11.82
C GLY A 53 19.15 -7.49 12.50
N ALA A 54 19.07 -7.59 13.82
CA ALA A 54 18.08 -6.86 14.62
C ALA A 54 18.25 -5.34 14.49
N LEU A 55 19.50 -4.85 14.47
CA LEU A 55 19.79 -3.43 14.28
C LEU A 55 19.32 -2.94 12.90
N VAL A 56 19.65 -3.69 11.84
CA VAL A 56 19.23 -3.38 10.46
C VAL A 56 17.71 -3.38 10.34
N PHE A 57 17.04 -4.35 10.97
CA PHE A 57 15.59 -4.41 11.02
C PHE A 57 14.96 -3.19 11.73
N LEU A 58 15.55 -2.77 12.86
CA LEU A 58 15.10 -1.60 13.58
C LEU A 58 15.20 -0.33 12.73
N PHE A 59 16.32 -0.13 12.03
CA PHE A 59 16.48 0.98 11.09
C PHE A 59 15.44 0.93 9.97
N ALA A 60 15.17 -0.25 9.40
CA ALA A 60 14.15 -0.40 8.36
C ALA A 60 12.75 0.00 8.86
N LEU A 61 12.38 -0.38 10.08
CA LEU A 61 11.11 0.03 10.69
C LEU A 61 11.02 1.54 10.89
N PHE A 62 12.09 2.17 11.38
CA PHE A 62 12.14 3.63 11.54
C PHE A 62 11.95 4.38 10.22
N PHE A 63 12.64 3.95 9.16
CA PHE A 63 12.46 4.54 7.83
C PHE A 63 11.05 4.36 7.31
N ASN A 64 10.44 3.18 7.53
CA ASN A 64 9.09 2.91 7.07
C ASN A 64 8.05 3.79 7.77
N GLN A 65 8.16 3.96 9.10
CA GLN A 65 7.28 4.85 9.88
C GLN A 65 7.35 6.30 9.41
N ILE A 66 8.56 6.80 9.18
CA ILE A 66 8.77 8.17 8.70
C ILE A 66 8.14 8.35 7.30
N ASP A 67 8.27 7.36 6.43
CA ASP A 67 7.71 7.41 5.09
C ASP A 67 6.18 7.35 5.09
N HIS A 68 5.57 6.52 5.94
CA HIS A 68 4.11 6.53 6.12
C HIS A 68 3.61 7.88 6.62
N ALA A 69 4.32 8.52 7.55
CA ALA A 69 3.97 9.86 8.02
C ALA A 69 4.08 10.92 6.91
N LYS A 70 5.12 10.86 6.06
CA LYS A 70 5.28 11.76 4.90
C LYS A 70 4.22 11.52 3.84
N ALA A 71 3.89 10.26 3.53
CA ALA A 71 2.87 9.91 2.57
C ALA A 71 1.49 10.44 3.00
N LYS A 72 1.13 10.32 4.28
CA LYS A 72 -0.10 10.91 4.83
C LYS A 72 -0.16 12.42 4.63
N LYS A 73 0.94 13.13 4.93
CA LYS A 73 1.01 14.59 4.71
C LYS A 73 0.83 14.98 3.25
N LEU A 74 1.45 14.23 2.32
CA LEU A 74 1.31 14.47 0.89
C LEU A 74 -0.13 14.20 0.41
N ILE A 75 -0.79 13.15 0.89
CA ILE A 75 -2.18 12.86 0.56
C ILE A 75 -3.09 14.02 1.01
N THR A 76 -2.94 14.50 2.24
CA THR A 76 -3.73 15.63 2.75
C THR A 76 -3.46 16.92 1.96
N GLN A 77 -2.22 17.17 1.54
CA GLN A 77 -1.90 18.31 0.68
C GLN A 77 -2.58 18.19 -0.69
N LEU A 78 -2.53 17.01 -1.32
CA LEU A 78 -3.19 16.76 -2.60
C LEU A 78 -4.72 16.91 -2.52
N GLU A 79 -5.33 16.47 -1.42
CA GLU A 79 -6.77 16.67 -1.19
C GLU A 79 -7.13 18.15 -1.04
N ASN A 80 -6.33 18.91 -0.29
CA ASN A 80 -6.51 20.35 -0.16
C ASN A 80 -6.34 21.07 -1.50
N ASP A 81 -5.32 20.71 -2.28
CA ASP A 81 -5.09 21.30 -3.60
C ASP A 81 -6.23 20.96 -4.58
N LYS A 82 -6.74 19.73 -4.54
CA LYS A 82 -7.92 19.32 -5.33
C LYS A 82 -9.16 20.11 -4.94
N ASN A 83 -9.41 20.31 -3.64
CA ASN A 83 -10.55 21.11 -3.18
C ASN A 83 -10.40 22.59 -3.56
N LYS A 84 -9.19 23.14 -3.46
CA LYS A 84 -8.88 24.51 -3.90
C LYS A 84 -9.05 24.68 -5.40
N LEU A 85 -8.67 23.69 -6.21
CA LEU A 85 -8.91 23.71 -7.65
C LEU A 85 -10.40 23.68 -7.99
N LYS A 86 -11.17 22.84 -7.29
CA LYS A 86 -12.63 22.78 -7.47
C LYS A 86 -13.30 24.12 -7.11
N ALA A 87 -12.92 24.72 -5.99
CA ALA A 87 -13.43 26.03 -5.60
C ALA A 87 -13.10 27.10 -6.65
N LYS A 88 -11.84 27.17 -7.11
CA LYS A 88 -11.45 28.10 -8.19
C LYS A 88 -12.21 27.87 -9.49
N LEU A 89 -12.49 26.62 -9.85
CA LEU A 89 -13.28 26.30 -11.04
C LEU A 89 -14.74 26.73 -10.89
N PHE A 90 -15.31 26.60 -9.68
CA PHE A 90 -16.66 27.06 -9.38
C PHE A 90 -16.76 28.58 -9.43
N ASP A 91 -15.83 29.29 -8.77
CA ASP A 91 -15.76 30.76 -8.81
C ASP A 91 -15.62 31.27 -10.26
N MET A 92 -14.77 30.63 -11.08
CA MET A 92 -14.64 30.98 -12.51
C MET A 92 -15.91 30.70 -13.32
N GLN A 93 -16.70 29.68 -12.97
CA GLN A 93 -18.00 29.42 -13.61
C GLN A 93 -19.04 30.44 -13.17
N GLU A 94 -19.02 30.85 -11.90
CA GLU A 94 -19.93 31.82 -11.34
C GLU A 94 -19.61 33.23 -11.85
N GLU A 95 -18.34 33.62 -11.99
CA GLU A 95 -17.90 34.85 -12.66
C GLU A 95 -18.32 34.86 -14.14
N LYS A 96 -18.17 33.74 -14.85
CA LYS A 96 -18.67 33.62 -16.23
C LYS A 96 -20.20 33.68 -16.32
N SER A 97 -20.90 33.23 -15.29
CA SER A 97 -22.38 33.26 -15.24
C SER A 97 -22.91 34.63 -14.78
N SER A 98 -22.18 35.35 -13.94
CA SER A 98 -22.52 36.67 -13.39
C SER A 98 -22.04 37.84 -14.24
N ALA A 99 -21.08 37.63 -15.15
CA ALA A 99 -20.73 38.59 -16.20
C ALA A 99 -21.75 38.64 -17.36
N SER A 100 -22.87 37.92 -17.27
CA SER A 100 -24.00 38.09 -18.18
C SER A 100 -25.13 38.87 -17.50
N PRO A 101 -25.19 40.21 -17.65
CA PRO A 101 -26.40 40.93 -17.29
C PRO A 101 -27.43 40.72 -18.40
N VAL A 102 -28.68 40.53 -17.98
CA VAL A 102 -29.90 40.46 -18.80
C VAL A 102 -30.16 39.07 -19.40
N VAL A 103 -31.00 38.27 -18.74
CA VAL A 103 -32.39 37.99 -19.15
C VAL A 103 -33.03 37.21 -17.98
N ALA A 104 -33.70 37.95 -17.10
CA ALA A 104 -34.67 37.40 -16.17
C ALA A 104 -36.08 37.69 -16.72
N LYS A 105 -36.62 36.77 -17.53
CA LYS A 105 -38.07 36.54 -17.74
C LYS A 105 -38.17 35.34 -18.69
N THR A 106 -38.60 34.15 -18.26
CA THR A 106 -40.02 33.84 -18.14
C THR A 106 -40.16 32.48 -17.44
N ARG A 107 -40.96 32.47 -16.37
CA ARG A 107 -41.50 31.28 -15.72
C ARG A 107 -42.81 30.96 -16.42
N ILE A 108 -42.91 29.86 -17.17
CA ILE A 108 -44.19 29.15 -17.37
C ILE A 108 -43.91 27.65 -17.26
N VAL A 109 -44.72 27.03 -16.42
CA VAL A 109 -44.86 25.62 -16.09
C VAL A 109 -45.65 24.93 -17.22
N GLU A 110 -45.20 23.78 -17.72
CA GLU A 110 -46.10 22.70 -18.20
C GLU A 110 -45.37 21.34 -18.29
N GLU A 111 -45.80 20.41 -17.44
CA GLU A 111 -45.71 18.94 -17.56
C GLU A 111 -47.01 18.49 -18.32
N PRO A 112 -47.11 17.44 -19.17
CA PRO A 112 -46.58 16.08 -18.95
C PRO A 112 -46.23 15.16 -20.17
N ALA A 113 -45.68 13.99 -19.82
CA ALA A 113 -45.78 12.67 -20.47
C ALA A 113 -44.99 12.35 -21.77
N LYS A 114 -44.00 11.44 -21.67
CA LYS A 114 -44.15 10.00 -21.99
C LYS A 114 -42.83 9.21 -21.91
N GLU A 115 -42.88 8.15 -21.11
CA GLU A 115 -42.30 6.80 -21.32
C GLU A 115 -40.77 6.62 -21.54
N SER A 116 -40.13 6.14 -20.47
CA SER A 116 -39.08 5.09 -20.34
C SER A 116 -39.08 4.02 -21.46
N PRO A 117 -38.02 3.17 -21.66
CA PRO A 117 -37.12 2.69 -20.61
C PRO A 117 -35.65 2.37 -21.00
N SER A 118 -34.92 1.87 -20.00
CA SER A 118 -33.88 0.84 -20.11
C SER A 118 -32.42 1.30 -20.16
N SER A 119 -31.73 1.20 -19.03
CA SER A 119 -30.71 0.16 -18.79
C SER A 119 -29.87 0.53 -17.57
N SER A 120 -30.19 -0.08 -16.43
CA SER A 120 -29.33 -0.12 -15.24
C SER A 120 -28.49 -1.40 -15.32
N HIS A 121 -27.18 -1.24 -15.42
CA HIS A 121 -26.20 -2.32 -15.35
C HIS A 121 -25.24 -2.01 -14.19
N THR A 122 -25.23 -2.88 -13.18
CA THR A 122 -24.14 -3.28 -12.24
C THR A 122 -24.82 -4.21 -11.22
N GLU A 123 -24.73 -5.54 -11.36
CA GLU A 123 -23.69 -6.43 -10.81
C GLU A 123 -23.56 -6.36 -9.27
N GLU A 124 -24.12 -7.35 -8.57
CA GLU A 124 -23.66 -7.78 -7.25
C GLU A 124 -23.68 -9.33 -7.17
N GLU A 125 -22.47 -9.89 -7.27
CA GLU A 125 -21.85 -10.89 -6.40
C GLU A 125 -22.73 -11.86 -5.56
N LYS A 126 -22.64 -13.16 -5.85
CA LYS A 126 -22.43 -14.19 -4.81
C LYS A 126 -21.93 -15.55 -5.33
N LYS A 127 -20.60 -15.72 -5.20
CA LYS A 127 -19.87 -16.84 -4.57
C LYS A 127 -20.38 -18.28 -4.77
N GLY A 128 -19.64 -19.03 -5.60
CA GLY A 128 -19.62 -20.51 -5.66
C GLY A 128 -19.17 -21.14 -4.33
N GLU A 129 -19.74 -22.28 -3.95
CA GLU A 129 -19.45 -23.63 -4.45
C GLU A 129 -18.27 -24.24 -3.68
N ASP A 130 -18.62 -25.01 -2.63
CA ASP A 130 -17.67 -25.84 -1.88
C ASP A 130 -18.40 -27.11 -1.40
N SER A 131 -18.17 -28.22 -2.10
CA SER A 131 -18.29 -29.63 -1.68
C SER A 131 -17.91 -30.50 -2.88
N PRO A 132 -16.98 -31.46 -2.74
CA PRO A 132 -17.43 -32.77 -2.27
C PRO A 132 -16.50 -33.46 -1.26
N LEU A 133 -17.15 -34.21 -0.37
CA LEU A 133 -16.60 -35.32 0.38
C LEU A 133 -16.31 -36.48 -0.59
N GLU A 134 -15.07 -36.95 -0.65
CA GLU A 134 -14.78 -38.32 -1.08
C GLU A 134 -14.39 -39.16 0.13
N SER A 135 -14.91 -40.39 0.10
CA SER A 135 -14.77 -41.47 1.08
C SER A 135 -13.71 -42.46 0.60
#